data_AF-A0A7Y4UHN4-F1
#
_entry.id   AF-A0A7Y4UHN4-F1
#
_cell.length_a   1.000
_cell.length_b   1.000
_cell.length_c   1.000
_cell.angle_alpha   90.00
_cell.angle_beta   90.00
_cell.angle_gamma   90.00
#
_symmetry.space_group_name_H-M   'P 1'
#
loop_
_entity.id
_entity.type
_entity.pdbx_description
1 polymer ?
#
loop_
_entity_poly.entity_id
_entity_poly.type
_entity_poly.pdbx_seq_one_letter_code
_entity_poly.pdbx_strand_id
1 'polypeptide(L)' 'MKTLLEPCCIGKFAAIEPDSGDYFVAERMSAAMHEARLKHPDKKFFLVRIGFKAAVTFKNPIPLSL' A
#
# COMPACT_ATOMS: atom_id res chain seq x y z
N MET A 1 -10.73 1.31 -7.98
CA MET A 1 -9.26 1.41 -7.84
C MET A 1 -8.49 0.58 -8.87
N LYS A 2 -8.77 -0.71 -9.06
CA LYS A 2 -8.04 -1.57 -10.02
C LYS A 2 -7.96 -0.96 -11.43
N THR A 3 -9.10 -0.60 -12.01
CA THR A 3 -9.18 0.03 -13.34
C THR A 3 -8.49 1.39 -13.45
N LEU A 4 -8.26 2.09 -12.33
CA LEU A 4 -7.60 3.40 -12.29
C LEU A 4 -6.07 3.28 -12.31
N LEU A 5 -5.52 2.29 -11.60
CA LEU A 5 -4.07 2.20 -11.36
C LEU A 5 -3.39 1.07 -12.13
N GLU A 6 -4.12 0.01 -12.48
CA GLU A 6 -3.55 -1.09 -13.27
C GLU A 6 -3.02 -0.64 -14.65
N PRO A 7 -3.58 0.36 -15.36
CA PRO A 7 -3.02 0.75 -16.66
C PRO A 7 -1.60 1.34 -16.61
N CYS A 8 -1.21 2.03 -15.54
CA CYS A 8 0.04 2.81 -15.48
C CYS A 8 0.98 2.44 -14.33
N CYS A 9 0.52 1.64 -13.36
CA CYS A 9 1.25 1.42 -12.12
C CYS A 9 1.40 -0.08 -11.76
N ILE A 10 1.26 -1.00 -12.71
CA ILE A 10 1.49 -2.44 -12.48
C ILE A 10 2.83 -2.66 -11.77
N GLY A 11 2.83 -3.47 -10.73
CA GLY A 11 4.02 -3.85 -9.98
C GLY A 11 4.46 -2.88 -8.90
N LYS A 12 3.96 -1.62 -8.92
CA LYS A 12 4.13 -0.65 -7.84
C LYS A 12 3.25 -0.98 -6.64
N PHE A 13 3.51 -0.33 -5.52
CA PHE A 13 2.75 -0.45 -4.28
C PHE A 13 1.85 0.75 -4.10
N ALA A 14 0.62 0.51 -3.63
CA ALA A 14 -0.29 1.56 -3.17
C ALA A 14 -0.59 1.38 -1.68
N ALA A 15 -0.36 2.42 -0.88
CA ALA A 15 -0.90 2.54 0.48
C ALA A 15 -2.20 3.33 0.41
N ILE A 16 -3.29 2.79 0.97
CA ILE A 16 -4.64 3.32 0.85
C ILE A 16 -5.17 3.62 2.25
N GLU A 17 -5.58 4.85 2.50
CA GLU A 17 -6.33 5.22 3.69
C GLU A 17 -7.83 5.08 3.37
N PRO A 18 -8.56 4.15 4.02
CA PRO A 18 -9.90 3.78 3.61
C PRO A 18 -10.97 4.84 3.90
N ASP A 19 -10.80 5.66 4.94
CA ASP A 19 -11.83 6.61 5.36
C ASP A 19 -11.88 7.84 4.43
N SER A 20 -10.70 8.35 4.03
CA SER A 20 -10.53 9.52 3.15
C SER A 20 -10.49 9.15 1.67
N GLY A 21 -10.12 7.91 1.34
CA GLY A 21 -9.88 7.48 -0.03
C GLY A 21 -8.54 7.96 -0.61
N ASP A 22 -7.70 8.63 0.19
CA ASP A 22 -6.34 8.97 -0.22
C ASP A 22 -5.52 7.70 -0.48
N TYR A 23 -4.69 7.75 -1.52
CA TYR A 23 -3.75 6.68 -1.84
C TYR A 23 -2.41 7.21 -2.30
N PHE A 24 -1.36 6.48 -1.98
CA PHE A 24 0.04 6.84 -2.23
C PHE A 24 0.71 5.72 -2.99
N VAL A 25 1.25 6.02 -4.17
CA VAL A 25 1.81 5.00 -5.08
C VAL A 25 3.31 5.18 -5.22
N ALA A 26 4.07 4.14 -4.90
CA ALA A 26 5.53 4.13 -5.03
C ALA A 26 6.07 2.79 -5.51
N GLU A 27 7.29 2.79 -6.04
CA GLU A 27 7.98 1.55 -6.47
C GLU A 27 8.30 0.60 -5.32
N ARG A 28 8.51 1.15 -4.12
CA ARG A 28 8.82 0.39 -2.91
C ARG A 28 7.69 0.52 -1.90
N MET A 29 7.35 -0.60 -1.25
CA MET A 29 6.37 -0.63 -0.16
C MET A 29 6.64 0.41 0.94
N SER A 30 7.90 0.51 1.39
CA SER A 30 8.28 1.42 2.46
C SER A 30 8.07 2.89 2.09
N ALA A 31 8.30 3.25 0.83
CA ALA A 31 8.09 4.61 0.34
C ALA A 31 6.59 4.97 0.32
N ALA A 32 5.73 4.08 -0.21
CA ALA A 32 4.29 4.30 -0.21
C ALA A 32 3.73 4.46 1.22
N MET A 33 4.18 3.60 2.16
CA MET A 33 3.80 3.71 3.57
C MET A 33 4.35 4.95 4.26
N HIS A 34 5.56 5.40 3.91
CA HIS A 34 6.16 6.60 4.46
C HIS A 34 5.36 7.85 4.08
N GLU A 35 5.06 8.02 2.79
CA GLU A 35 4.23 9.14 2.30
C GLU A 35 2.84 9.13 2.94
N ALA A 36 2.24 7.95 3.06
CA ALA A 36 0.94 7.78 3.69
C ALA A 36 0.95 8.25 5.15
N ARG A 37 1.97 7.85 5.93
CA ARG A 37 2.13 8.26 7.34
C ARG A 37 2.46 9.73 7.51
N LEU A 38 3.13 10.37 6.55
CA LEU A 38 3.37 11.80 6.60
C LEU A 38 2.06 12.60 6.51
N LYS A 39 1.11 12.15 5.68
CA LYS A 39 -0.20 12.82 5.53
C LYS A 39 -1.19 12.42 6.62
N HIS A 40 -1.18 11.15 7.02
CA HIS A 40 -2.14 10.57 7.96
C HIS A 40 -1.40 9.78 9.08
N PRO A 41 -0.77 10.46 10.05
CA PRO A 41 0.13 9.83 11.01
C PRO A 41 -0.53 8.76 11.89
N ASP A 42 -1.80 8.96 12.25
CA ASP A 42 -2.54 8.11 13.19
C ASP A 42 -3.51 7.13 12.52
N LYS A 43 -3.48 7.05 11.19
CA LYS A 43 -4.39 6.19 10.41
C LYS A 43 -3.78 4.83 10.10
N LYS A 44 -4.66 3.87 9.84
CA LYS A 44 -4.31 2.55 9.33
C LYS A 44 -4.44 2.57 7.81
N PHE A 45 -3.56 1.82 7.15
CA PHE A 45 -3.53 1.76 5.69
C PHE A 45 -3.66 0.32 5.20
N PHE A 46 -4.34 0.15 4.07
CA PHE A 46 -4.24 -1.06 3.28
C PHE A 46 -3.11 -0.92 2.28
N LEU A 47 -2.22 -1.89 2.24
CA LEU A 47 -1.16 -1.95 1.26
C LEU A 47 -1.52 -2.97 0.18
N VAL A 48 -1.37 -2.61 -1.09
CA VAL A 48 -1.53 -3.51 -2.23
C VAL A 48 -0.39 -3.37 -3.22
N ARG A 49 0.00 -4.47 -3.86
CA ARG A 49 0.84 -4.44 -5.06
C ARG A 49 -0.07 -4.44 -6.28
N ILE A 50 -0.02 -3.36 -7.07
CA ILE A 50 -0.97 -3.09 -8.14
C ILE A 50 -0.81 -4.15 -9.25
N GLY A 51 -1.92 -4.77 -9.65
CA GLY A 51 -1.95 -5.86 -10.65
C GLY A 51 -1.66 -7.25 -10.08
N PHE A 52 -1.51 -7.42 -8.76
CA PHE A 52 -1.22 -8.71 -8.13
C PHE A 52 -2.37 -9.14 -7.19
N LYS A 53 -2.66 -10.45 -7.14
CA LYS A 53 -3.73 -11.01 -6.28
C LYS A 53 -3.43 -10.89 -4.79
N ALA A 54 -2.16 -10.94 -4.40
CA ALA A 54 -1.71 -10.75 -3.02
C ALA A 54 -0.85 -9.50 -2.93
N ALA A 55 -1.09 -8.67 -1.91
CA ALA A 55 -0.28 -7.49 -1.64
C ALA A 55 1.16 -7.85 -1.22
N VAL A 56 1.27 -8.88 -0.39
CA VAL A 56 2.52 -9.45 0.14
C VAL A 56 2.22 -10.91 0.52
N THR A 57 3.15 -11.81 0.21
CA THR A 57 3.14 -13.18 0.73
C THR A 57 4.36 -13.32 1.64
N PHE A 58 4.15 -13.56 2.92
CA PHE A 58 5.24 -13.84 3.85
C PHE A 58 5.47 -15.35 3.91
N LYS A 59 6.69 -15.82 3.65
CA LYS A 59 7.08 -17.22 3.87
C LYS A 59 7.30 -17.55 5.35
N ASN A 60 7.51 -16.53 6.19
CA ASN A 60 7.61 -16.64 7.65
C ASN A 60 6.73 -15.57 8.30
N PRO A 61 5.95 -15.88 9.36
CA PRO A 61 5.18 -14.86 10.07
C PRO A 61 6.13 -13.79 10.61
N ILE A 62 5.94 -12.53 10.19
CA ILE A 62 6.60 -11.40 10.82
C ILE A 62 6.03 -11.31 12.23
N PRO A 63 6.83 -11.40 13.30
CA PRO A 63 6.34 -11.11 14.63
C PRO A 63 5.92 -9.63 14.65
N LEU A 64 4.61 -9.40 14.71
CA LEU A 64 4.05 -8.08 14.99
C LEU A 64 4.29 -7.82 16.48
N SER A 65 5.47 -7.34 16.82
CA SER A 65 5.69 -6.70 18.12
C SER A 65 5.04 -5.32 18.06
N LEU A 66 3.82 -5.25 18.61
CA LEU A 66 3.11 -4.03 19.00
C LEU A 66 3.85 -3.32 20.12
#